data_AF-A0A089ZVT8-F1
#
_entry.id   AF-A0A089ZVT8-F1
#
_cell.length_a   1.000
_cell.length_b   1.000
_cell.length_c   1.000
_cell.angle_alpha   90.00
_cell.angle_beta   90.00
_cell.angle_gamma   90.00
#
_symmetry.space_group_name_H-M   'P 1'
#
loop_
_entity.id
_entity.type
_entity.pdbx_description
1 polymer ?
#
loop_
_entity_poly.entity_id
_entity_poly.type
_entity_poly.pdbx_seq_one_letter_code
_entity_poly.pdbx_strand_id
1 'polypeptide(L)'
;MVDVKEIKSIKLTPFTRMSASIYGILGFIGAVVMLIALIIVQATGLIPQIGQFNLVTGLGIPLIVLLPIGAFFSTIVVSFFSVLLYNLLVPKLGGVKLELEGNEVEKIPVISFSLIQSAIGAIWAFIVGLVLAAVISPLLSFISAVSTMPAAANITANITNVSGATLPSGAEVGAAGIIVALVLIIGLPILMFVFGFIWNALFALFYNYIVTRVAKIQLDFGQITGSLHELKHIPVLPTALAIALVFTLLGLISGILSGNYGEFITNFITYFIETALIAILYNYLAPKIGSIKLNLE
;
A
#
# COMPACT_ATOMS: atom_id res chain seq x y z
N MET A 1 -12.08 -22.88 -22.77
CA MET A 1 -12.60 -23.59 -21.58
C MET A 1 -12.02 -22.89 -20.39
N VAL A 2 -12.86 -22.33 -19.53
CA VAL A 2 -12.42 -21.54 -18.37
C VAL A 2 -11.88 -22.50 -17.30
N ASP A 3 -10.62 -22.35 -16.95
CA ASP A 3 -9.94 -23.12 -15.90
C ASP A 3 -9.91 -22.29 -14.60
N VAL A 4 -10.44 -22.83 -13.52
CA VAL A 4 -10.46 -22.14 -12.23
C VAL A 4 -9.24 -22.56 -11.43
N LYS A 5 -8.25 -21.67 -11.34
CA LYS A 5 -7.00 -21.90 -10.62
C LYS A 5 -7.03 -21.19 -9.29
N GLU A 6 -6.91 -21.92 -8.19
CA GLU A 6 -6.73 -21.38 -6.85
C GLU A 6 -5.24 -21.30 -6.50
N ILE A 7 -4.79 -20.12 -6.08
CA ILE A 7 -3.44 -19.92 -5.55
C ILE A 7 -3.41 -20.49 -4.12
N LYS A 8 -2.98 -21.75 -3.98
CA LYS A 8 -2.91 -22.44 -2.67
C LYS A 8 -1.74 -22.00 -1.81
N SER A 9 -0.63 -21.63 -2.45
CA SER A 9 0.52 -21.06 -1.75
C SER A 9 1.42 -20.29 -2.69
N ILE A 10 2.18 -19.37 -2.14
CA ILE A 10 3.19 -18.57 -2.83
C ILE A 10 4.54 -18.91 -2.20
N LYS A 11 5.55 -19.23 -3.02
CA LYS A 11 6.91 -19.44 -2.49
C LYS A 11 7.46 -18.10 -2.00
N LEU A 12 7.79 -18.04 -0.70
CA LEU A 12 8.23 -16.81 -0.03
C LEU A 12 9.47 -16.20 -0.70
N THR A 13 10.56 -16.96 -0.79
CA THR A 13 11.86 -16.42 -1.25
C THR A 13 11.79 -15.84 -2.68
N PRO A 14 11.24 -16.53 -3.69
CA PRO A 14 11.14 -15.96 -5.04
C PRO A 14 10.25 -14.72 -5.09
N PHE A 15 9.12 -14.71 -4.37
CA PHE A 15 8.22 -13.56 -4.32
C PHE A 15 8.88 -12.35 -3.68
N THR A 16 9.40 -12.50 -2.45
CA THR A 16 10.05 -11.42 -1.71
C THR A 16 11.22 -10.82 -2.46
N ARG A 17 12.09 -11.67 -3.03
CA ARG A 17 13.24 -11.21 -3.81
C ARG A 17 12.82 -10.45 -5.06
N MET A 18 11.82 -10.95 -5.79
CA MET A 18 11.32 -10.28 -6.99
C MET A 18 10.69 -8.92 -6.66
N SER A 19 9.75 -8.88 -5.71
CA SER A 19 9.09 -7.65 -5.28
C SER A 19 10.09 -6.63 -4.77
N ALA A 20 11.00 -7.01 -3.86
CA ALA A 20 12.01 -6.10 -3.33
C ALA A 20 12.92 -5.52 -4.43
N SER A 21 13.34 -6.35 -5.40
CA SER A 21 14.17 -5.89 -6.52
C SER A 21 13.43 -4.89 -7.41
N ILE A 22 12.16 -5.17 -7.74
CA ILE A 22 11.32 -4.25 -8.53
C ILE A 22 11.15 -2.93 -7.79
N TYR A 23 10.73 -2.96 -6.53
CA TYR A 23 10.48 -1.73 -5.75
C TYR A 23 11.76 -0.97 -5.39
N GLY A 24 12.91 -1.64 -5.27
CA GLY A 24 14.21 -0.97 -5.18
C GLY A 24 14.52 -0.15 -6.45
N ILE A 25 14.28 -0.72 -7.63
CA ILE A 25 14.46 -0.01 -8.91
C ILE A 25 13.42 1.11 -9.07
N LEU A 26 12.15 0.86 -8.76
CA LEU A 26 11.11 1.89 -8.77
C LEU A 26 11.40 3.01 -7.78
N GLY A 27 11.96 2.70 -6.61
CA GLY A 27 12.41 3.70 -5.63
C GLY A 27 13.52 4.59 -6.19
N PHE A 28 14.45 4.04 -6.97
CA PHE A 28 15.47 4.82 -7.67
C PHE A 28 14.87 5.71 -8.75
N ILE A 29 13.97 5.17 -9.59
CA ILE A 29 13.25 5.95 -10.62
C ILE A 29 12.47 7.09 -9.96
N GLY A 30 11.72 6.80 -8.90
CA GLY A 30 10.99 7.79 -8.12
C GLY A 30 11.90 8.87 -7.54
N ALA A 31 13.08 8.49 -7.05
CA ALA A 31 14.07 9.45 -6.55
C ALA A 31 14.59 10.40 -7.64
N VAL A 32 14.85 9.89 -8.84
CA VAL A 32 15.29 10.71 -9.99
C VAL A 32 14.18 11.67 -10.41
N VAL A 33 12.93 11.20 -10.51
CA VAL A 33 11.78 12.05 -10.84
C VAL A 33 11.59 13.14 -9.77
N MET A 34 11.69 12.79 -8.49
CA MET A 34 11.60 13.75 -7.38
C MET A 34 12.74 14.76 -7.40
N LEU A 35 13.97 14.34 -7.71
CA LEU A 35 15.10 15.26 -7.86
C LEU A 35 14.83 16.30 -8.97
N ILE A 36 14.35 15.85 -10.13
CA ILE A 36 14.01 16.74 -11.25
C ILE A 36 12.92 17.73 -10.80
N ALA A 37 11.88 17.26 -10.13
CA ALA A 37 10.83 18.13 -9.60
C ALA A 37 11.39 19.17 -8.61
N LEU A 38 12.28 18.77 -7.69
CA LEU A 38 12.91 19.68 -6.73
C LEU A 38 13.82 20.71 -7.42
N ILE A 39 14.56 20.33 -8.46
CA ILE A 39 15.35 21.26 -9.28
C ILE A 39 14.44 22.32 -9.90
N ILE A 40 13.31 21.90 -10.50
CA ILE A 40 12.35 22.81 -11.12
C ILE A 40 11.76 23.76 -10.08
N VAL A 41 11.30 23.25 -8.94
CA VAL A 41 10.73 24.06 -7.84
C VAL A 41 11.73 25.09 -7.34
N GLN A 42 13.00 24.70 -7.15
CA GLN A 42 14.05 25.62 -6.70
C GLN A 42 14.37 26.67 -7.77
N ALA A 43 14.52 26.27 -9.03
CA ALA A 43 14.87 27.17 -10.13
C ALA A 43 13.76 28.19 -10.44
N THR A 44 12.50 27.80 -10.26
CA THR A 44 11.33 28.65 -10.51
C THR A 44 10.93 29.51 -9.32
N GLY A 45 11.48 29.25 -8.12
CA GLY A 45 11.12 29.98 -6.91
C GLY A 45 9.66 29.77 -6.48
N LEU A 46 9.04 28.65 -6.88
CA LEU A 46 7.62 28.34 -6.63
C LEU A 46 7.24 28.31 -5.13
N ILE A 47 8.22 28.09 -4.25
CA ILE A 47 8.01 28.08 -2.79
C ILE A 47 8.95 29.10 -2.12
N PRO A 48 8.57 30.38 -2.09
CA PRO A 48 9.40 31.45 -1.52
C PRO A 48 9.69 31.25 -0.02
N GLN A 49 8.82 30.52 0.71
CA GLN A 49 8.93 30.34 2.15
C GLN A 49 10.08 29.39 2.59
N ILE A 50 10.71 28.66 1.67
CA ILE A 50 11.79 27.70 1.99
C ILE A 50 13.16 28.40 2.18
N GLY A 51 13.24 29.72 1.99
CA GLY A 51 14.42 30.52 2.31
C GLY A 51 15.67 30.13 1.52
N GLN A 52 16.85 30.21 2.15
CA GLN A 52 18.14 29.82 1.57
C GLN A 52 18.38 28.30 1.52
N PHE A 53 17.43 27.48 1.95
CA PHE A 53 17.62 26.03 1.97
C PHE A 53 17.70 25.49 0.54
N ASN A 54 18.82 24.85 0.23
CA ASN A 54 19.04 24.28 -1.08
C ASN A 54 18.32 22.91 -1.17
N LEU A 55 17.12 22.91 -1.76
CA LEU A 55 16.28 21.71 -1.93
C LEU A 55 17.00 20.56 -2.65
N VAL A 56 17.84 20.88 -3.62
CA VAL A 56 18.56 19.88 -4.42
C VAL A 56 19.63 19.19 -3.58
N THR A 57 20.50 19.95 -2.90
CA THR A 57 21.57 19.35 -2.09
C THR A 57 21.08 18.81 -0.76
N GLY A 58 20.07 19.45 -0.16
CA GLY A 58 19.57 19.14 1.17
C GLY A 58 18.55 18.00 1.20
N LEU A 59 17.79 17.78 0.11
CA LEU A 59 16.81 16.70 0.02
C LEU A 59 17.00 15.85 -1.23
N GLY A 60 17.14 16.47 -2.40
CA GLY A 60 17.21 15.77 -3.68
C GLY A 60 18.31 14.71 -3.75
N ILE A 61 19.58 15.10 -3.51
CA ILE A 61 20.72 14.17 -3.58
C ILE A 61 20.59 13.04 -2.55
N PRO A 62 20.31 13.30 -1.25
CA PRO A 62 20.07 12.23 -0.29
C PRO A 62 18.98 11.24 -0.71
N LEU A 63 17.88 11.70 -1.31
CA LEU A 63 16.77 10.84 -1.74
C LEU A 63 17.17 9.83 -2.82
N ILE A 64 18.16 10.14 -3.67
CA ILE A 64 18.70 9.19 -4.68
C ILE A 64 19.21 7.92 -4.02
N VAL A 65 19.78 8.03 -2.81
CA VAL A 65 20.30 6.89 -2.05
C VAL A 65 19.22 6.31 -1.14
N LEU A 66 18.52 7.17 -0.39
CA LEU A 66 17.60 6.74 0.66
C LEU A 66 16.33 6.07 0.12
N LEU A 67 15.73 6.58 -0.96
CA LEU A 67 14.48 6.02 -1.49
C LEU A 67 14.63 4.60 -2.03
N PRO A 68 15.57 4.28 -2.93
CA PRO A 68 15.75 2.91 -3.40
C PRO A 68 16.12 1.94 -2.29
N ILE A 69 16.99 2.33 -1.36
CA ILE A 69 17.36 1.48 -0.21
C ILE A 69 16.15 1.25 0.69
N GLY A 70 15.44 2.31 1.05
CA GLY A 70 14.24 2.25 1.88
C GLY A 70 13.13 1.43 1.24
N ALA A 71 12.87 1.64 -0.06
CA ALA A 71 11.91 0.86 -0.83
C ALA A 71 12.30 -0.62 -0.87
N PHE A 72 13.56 -0.95 -1.20
CA PHE A 72 14.04 -2.33 -1.23
C PHE A 72 13.83 -3.05 0.11
N PHE A 73 14.33 -2.48 1.21
CA PHE A 73 14.24 -3.12 2.53
C PHE A 73 12.81 -3.14 3.10
N SER A 74 12.04 -2.07 2.93
CA SER A 74 10.63 -2.06 3.36
C SER A 74 9.81 -3.09 2.58
N THR A 75 10.04 -3.23 1.27
CA THR A 75 9.37 -4.24 0.47
C THR A 75 9.79 -5.66 0.87
N ILE A 76 11.03 -5.92 1.30
CA ILE A 76 11.39 -7.24 1.86
C ILE A 76 10.45 -7.59 3.01
N VAL A 77 10.30 -6.69 3.97
CA VAL A 77 9.44 -6.90 5.15
C VAL A 77 7.99 -7.07 4.70
N VAL A 78 7.45 -6.11 3.96
CA VAL A 78 6.04 -6.12 3.55
C VAL A 78 5.70 -7.36 2.72
N SER A 79 6.50 -7.70 1.72
CA SER A 79 6.23 -8.85 0.84
C SER A 79 6.40 -10.19 1.55
N PHE A 80 7.44 -10.35 2.37
CA PHE A 80 7.68 -11.59 3.12
C PHE A 80 6.53 -11.86 4.08
N PHE A 81 6.16 -10.88 4.91
CA PHE A 81 5.07 -11.04 5.87
C PHE A 81 3.72 -11.20 5.16
N SER A 82 3.46 -10.46 4.08
CA SER A 82 2.19 -10.61 3.34
C SER A 82 2.03 -12.01 2.74
N VAL A 83 3.10 -12.59 2.17
CA VAL A 83 3.07 -13.97 1.65
C VAL A 83 2.96 -15.00 2.77
N LEU A 84 3.66 -14.79 3.89
CA LEU A 84 3.54 -15.66 5.05
C LEU A 84 2.09 -15.69 5.56
N LEU A 85 1.47 -14.51 5.72
CA LEU A 85 0.07 -14.38 6.13
C LEU A 85 -0.86 -15.01 5.11
N TYR A 86 -0.63 -14.77 3.81
CA TYR A 86 -1.39 -15.42 2.74
C TYR A 86 -1.39 -16.94 2.89
N ASN A 87 -0.21 -17.56 2.95
CA ASN A 87 -0.07 -19.01 3.06
C ASN A 87 -0.69 -19.57 4.35
N LEU A 88 -0.66 -18.80 5.45
CA LEU A 88 -1.26 -19.18 6.73
C LEU A 88 -2.79 -19.07 6.72
N LEU A 89 -3.35 -18.12 5.96
CA LEU A 89 -4.78 -17.86 5.89
C LEU A 89 -5.49 -18.70 4.82
N VAL A 90 -4.82 -19.10 3.74
CA VAL A 90 -5.39 -19.93 2.67
C VAL A 90 -6.13 -21.17 3.20
N PRO A 91 -5.58 -21.97 4.14
CA PRO A 91 -6.31 -23.14 4.67
C PRO A 91 -7.62 -22.81 5.40
N LYS A 92 -7.81 -21.56 5.85
CA LYS A 92 -8.97 -21.13 6.64
C LYS A 92 -9.99 -20.32 5.83
N LEU A 93 -9.50 -19.46 4.94
CA LEU A 93 -10.33 -18.50 4.19
C LEU A 93 -10.47 -18.87 2.70
N GLY A 94 -9.72 -19.87 2.23
CA GLY A 94 -9.54 -20.16 0.81
C GLY A 94 -8.53 -19.21 0.16
N GLY A 95 -7.87 -19.69 -0.89
CA GLY A 95 -6.96 -18.88 -1.69
C GLY A 95 -7.68 -17.96 -2.67
N VAL A 96 -6.89 -17.08 -3.29
CA VAL A 96 -7.35 -16.28 -4.43
C VAL A 96 -7.58 -17.25 -5.58
N LYS A 97 -8.80 -17.25 -6.10
CA LYS A 97 -9.18 -17.99 -7.29
C LYS A 97 -9.09 -17.08 -8.49
N LEU A 98 -8.65 -17.60 -9.62
CA LEU A 98 -8.63 -16.91 -10.90
C LEU A 98 -9.32 -17.82 -11.92
N GLU A 99 -10.36 -17.31 -12.56
CA GLU A 99 -10.97 -17.98 -13.71
C GLU A 99 -10.13 -17.58 -14.94
N LEU A 100 -9.35 -18.50 -15.48
CA LEU A 100 -8.42 -18.27 -16.58
C LEU A 100 -8.97 -18.84 -17.89
N GLU A 101 -8.87 -18.07 -18.97
CA GLU A 101 -9.00 -18.57 -20.34
C GLU A 101 -7.64 -18.43 -21.04
N GLY A 102 -6.88 -19.52 -21.08
CA GLY A 102 -5.47 -19.47 -21.49
C GLY A 102 -4.67 -18.65 -20.48
N ASN A 103 -4.10 -17.53 -20.93
CA ASN A 103 -3.33 -16.62 -20.09
C ASN A 103 -4.15 -15.42 -19.60
N GLU A 104 -5.41 -15.29 -20.04
CA GLU A 104 -6.27 -14.17 -19.66
C GLU A 104 -7.04 -14.47 -18.39
N VAL A 105 -7.07 -13.53 -17.45
CA VAL A 105 -7.92 -13.60 -16.26
C VAL A 105 -9.32 -13.17 -16.66
N GLU A 106 -10.23 -14.11 -16.87
CA GLU A 106 -11.61 -13.83 -17.25
C GLU A 106 -12.42 -13.25 -16.08
N LYS A 107 -12.19 -13.79 -14.88
CA LYS A 107 -12.94 -13.40 -13.70
C LYS A 107 -12.16 -13.63 -12.43
N ILE A 108 -12.32 -12.69 -11.50
CA ILE A 108 -11.80 -12.74 -10.14
C ILE A 108 -13.00 -12.99 -9.21
N PRO A 109 -13.14 -14.17 -8.57
CA PRO A 109 -14.20 -14.43 -7.62
C PRO A 109 -14.16 -13.44 -6.45
N VAL A 110 -15.17 -12.57 -6.41
CA VAL A 110 -15.24 -11.38 -5.56
C VAL A 110 -15.03 -11.72 -4.08
N ILE A 111 -15.75 -12.74 -3.57
CA ILE A 111 -15.70 -13.10 -2.15
C ILE A 111 -14.31 -13.63 -1.77
N SER A 112 -13.78 -14.62 -2.51
CA SER A 112 -12.47 -15.21 -2.20
C SER A 112 -11.34 -14.19 -2.26
N PHE A 113 -11.34 -13.34 -3.29
CA PHE A 113 -10.33 -12.29 -3.44
C PHE A 113 -10.41 -11.26 -2.31
N SER A 114 -11.61 -10.74 -2.03
CA SER A 114 -11.78 -9.66 -1.06
C SER A 114 -11.53 -10.10 0.36
N LEU A 115 -11.95 -11.32 0.72
CA LEU A 115 -11.83 -11.85 2.08
C LEU A 115 -10.37 -12.07 2.49
N ILE A 116 -9.56 -12.69 1.63
CA ILE A 116 -8.15 -12.95 1.98
C ILE A 116 -7.33 -11.65 1.97
N GLN A 117 -7.58 -10.74 1.02
CA GLN A 117 -6.90 -9.44 0.99
C GLN A 117 -7.27 -8.56 2.20
N SER A 118 -8.56 -8.52 2.58
CA SER A 118 -8.99 -7.76 3.75
C SER A 118 -8.50 -8.35 5.06
N ALA A 119 -8.43 -9.69 5.16
CA ALA A 119 -7.86 -10.36 6.33
C ALA A 119 -6.36 -10.07 6.49
N ILE A 120 -5.58 -10.13 5.40
CA ILE A 120 -4.16 -9.74 5.42
C ILE A 120 -4.03 -8.26 5.81
N GLY A 121 -4.85 -7.38 5.22
CA GLY A 121 -4.88 -5.95 5.55
C GLY A 121 -5.20 -5.67 7.01
N ALA A 122 -6.17 -6.38 7.59
CA ALA A 122 -6.55 -6.25 9.00
C ALA A 122 -5.43 -6.67 9.95
N ILE A 123 -4.70 -7.74 9.62
CA ILE A 123 -3.53 -8.18 10.40
C ILE A 123 -2.41 -7.13 10.30
N TRP A 124 -2.17 -6.57 9.11
CA TRP A 124 -1.23 -5.45 8.96
C TRP A 124 -1.64 -4.24 9.79
N ALA A 125 -2.91 -3.84 9.72
CA ALA A 125 -3.46 -2.76 10.53
C ALA A 125 -3.30 -3.04 12.03
N PHE A 126 -3.43 -4.29 12.46
CA PHE A 126 -3.20 -4.68 13.86
C PHE A 126 -1.73 -4.53 14.24
N ILE A 127 -0.80 -5.01 13.41
CA ILE A 127 0.64 -4.87 13.65
C ILE A 127 1.04 -3.40 13.71
N VAL A 128 0.62 -2.59 12.74
CA VAL A 128 0.90 -1.15 12.71
C VAL A 128 0.23 -0.45 13.90
N GLY A 129 -1.02 -0.79 14.20
CA GLY A 129 -1.77 -0.24 15.32
C GLY A 129 -1.11 -0.51 16.67
N LEU A 130 -0.58 -1.73 16.88
CA LEU A 130 0.22 -2.08 18.06
C LEU A 130 1.50 -1.25 18.17
N VAL A 131 2.26 -1.13 17.08
CA VAL A 131 3.51 -0.35 17.07
C VAL A 131 3.21 1.12 17.35
N LEU A 132 2.20 1.70 16.69
CA LEU A 132 1.80 3.09 16.91
C LEU A 132 1.30 3.31 18.34
N ALA A 133 0.47 2.43 18.88
CA ALA A 133 0.02 2.53 20.27
C ALA A 133 1.19 2.46 21.26
N ALA A 134 2.15 1.55 21.03
CA ALA A 134 3.34 1.41 21.87
C ALA A 134 4.23 2.66 21.87
N VAL A 135 4.25 3.44 20.78
CA VAL A 135 5.02 4.69 20.68
C VAL A 135 4.22 5.89 21.18
N ILE A 136 2.94 5.99 20.83
CA ILE A 136 2.08 7.14 21.13
C ILE A 136 1.67 7.16 22.61
N SER A 137 1.32 6.01 23.21
CA SER A 137 0.81 5.96 24.58
C SER A 137 1.82 6.45 25.63
N PRO A 138 3.13 6.09 25.57
CA PRO A 138 4.13 6.67 26.48
C PRO A 138 4.32 8.16 26.27
N LEU A 139 4.27 8.66 25.03
CA LEU A 139 4.39 10.09 24.72
C LEU A 139 3.24 10.89 25.34
N LEU A 140 1.99 10.42 25.18
CA LEU A 140 0.82 11.07 25.78
C LEU A 140 0.84 10.99 27.31
N SER A 141 1.32 9.88 27.87
CA SER A 141 1.51 9.73 29.32
C SER A 141 2.59 10.69 29.86
N PHE A 142 3.67 10.90 29.10
CA PHE A 142 4.70 11.87 29.45
C PHE A 142 4.16 13.30 29.39
N ILE A 143 3.39 13.67 28.36
CA ILE A 143 2.73 14.98 28.27
C ILE A 143 1.78 15.17 29.47
N SER A 144 1.01 14.14 29.82
CA SER A 144 0.16 14.14 31.02
C SER A 144 0.97 14.42 32.29
N ALA A 145 2.09 13.72 32.50
CA ALA A 145 2.96 13.93 33.67
C ALA A 145 3.62 15.32 33.71
N VAL A 146 4.01 15.89 32.56
CA VAL A 146 4.55 17.25 32.49
C VAL A 146 3.47 18.29 32.81
N SER A 147 2.24 18.08 32.33
CA SER A 147 1.14 19.03 32.55
C SER A 147 0.65 19.12 34.00
N THR A 148 0.96 18.14 34.84
CA THR A 148 0.67 18.18 36.29
C THR A 148 1.77 18.88 37.10
N MET A 149 2.88 19.29 36.46
CA MET A 149 3.94 20.05 37.13
C MET A 149 3.44 21.47 37.46
N PRO A 150 3.77 22.04 38.62
CA PRO A 150 3.28 23.36 39.05
C PRO A 150 3.57 24.49 38.04
N ALA A 151 4.74 24.46 37.40
CA ALA A 151 5.12 25.43 36.39
C ALA A 151 4.25 25.33 35.12
N ALA A 152 3.95 24.11 34.67
CA ALA A 152 3.09 23.87 33.51
C ALA A 152 1.63 24.22 33.81
N ALA A 153 1.13 23.88 35.00
CA ALA A 153 -0.22 24.22 35.44
C ALA A 153 -0.44 25.75 35.46
N ASN A 154 0.54 26.52 35.93
CA ASN A 154 0.49 27.99 35.94
C ASN A 154 0.48 28.57 34.51
N ILE A 155 1.26 28.00 33.59
CA ILE A 155 1.26 28.40 32.18
C ILE A 155 -0.10 28.12 31.54
N THR A 156 -0.65 26.92 31.74
CA THR A 156 -1.97 26.51 31.23
C THR A 156 -3.07 27.43 31.76
N ALA A 157 -3.07 27.73 33.07
CA ALA A 157 -4.04 28.64 33.67
C ALA A 157 -3.96 30.05 33.08
N ASN A 158 -2.76 30.59 32.87
CA ASN A 158 -2.58 31.90 32.24
C ASN A 158 -3.06 31.91 30.78
N ILE A 159 -2.79 30.86 30.01
CA ILE A 159 -3.26 30.76 28.62
C ILE A 159 -4.79 30.68 28.57
N THR A 160 -5.42 29.88 29.42
CA THR A 160 -6.88 29.77 29.47
C THR A 160 -7.53 31.08 29.91
N ASN A 161 -6.94 31.80 30.87
CA ASN A 161 -7.45 33.09 31.31
C ASN A 161 -7.34 34.19 30.23
N VAL A 162 -6.29 34.15 29.40
CA VAL A 162 -6.07 35.16 28.35
C VAL A 162 -6.82 34.84 27.05
N SER A 163 -6.93 33.57 26.67
CA SER A 163 -7.52 33.15 25.38
C SER A 163 -8.99 32.74 25.46
N GLY A 164 -9.52 32.47 26.67
CA GLY A 164 -10.85 31.90 26.87
C GLY A 164 -10.98 30.44 26.42
N ALA A 165 -9.91 29.83 25.89
CA ALA A 165 -9.87 28.43 25.49
C ALA A 165 -9.35 27.56 26.63
N THR A 166 -10.16 26.60 27.07
CA THR A 166 -9.74 25.56 28.02
C THR A 166 -8.75 24.63 27.33
N LEU A 167 -7.50 24.63 27.82
CA LEU A 167 -6.53 23.63 27.40
C LEU A 167 -6.86 22.29 28.08
N PRO A 168 -6.65 21.15 27.39
CA PRO A 168 -6.85 19.84 27.99
C PRO A 168 -5.97 19.66 29.23
N SER A 169 -6.55 19.16 30.31
CA SER A 169 -5.82 18.79 31.51
C SER A 169 -4.96 17.54 31.27
N GLY A 170 -3.93 17.33 32.08
CA GLY A 170 -3.10 16.12 32.01
C GLY A 170 -3.89 14.83 32.13
N ALA A 171 -4.92 14.81 32.98
CA ALA A 171 -5.80 13.67 33.13
C ALA A 171 -6.58 13.37 31.84
N GLU A 172 -7.06 14.40 31.15
CA GLU A 172 -7.76 14.26 29.86
C GLU A 172 -6.84 13.77 28.74
N VAL A 173 -5.59 14.25 28.70
CA VAL A 173 -4.58 13.77 27.74
C VAL A 173 -4.22 12.30 28.00
N GLY A 174 -4.08 11.91 29.26
CA GLY A 174 -3.83 10.52 29.66
C GLY A 174 -4.99 9.58 29.27
N ALA A 175 -6.23 9.99 29.54
CA ALA A 175 -7.43 9.24 29.16
C ALA A 175 -7.57 9.13 27.62
N ALA A 176 -7.28 10.20 26.89
CA ALA A 176 -7.25 10.19 25.42
C ALA A 176 -6.22 9.18 24.89
N GLY A 177 -5.07 9.02 25.57
CA GLY A 177 -4.06 8.03 25.19
C GLY A 177 -4.55 6.58 25.24
N ILE A 178 -5.41 6.23 26.21
CA ILE A 178 -6.03 4.91 26.29
C ILE A 178 -7.03 4.71 25.15
N ILE A 179 -7.87 5.71 24.88
CA ILE A 179 -8.86 5.66 23.81
C ILE A 179 -8.17 5.52 22.45
N VAL A 180 -7.13 6.31 22.19
CA VAL A 180 -6.33 6.24 20.96
C VAL A 180 -5.70 4.85 20.82
N ALA A 181 -5.14 4.28 21.89
CA ALA A 181 -4.60 2.92 21.84
C ALA A 181 -5.67 1.87 21.49
N LEU A 182 -6.86 1.94 22.08
CA LEU A 182 -7.97 1.04 21.75
C LEU A 182 -8.43 1.20 20.30
N VAL A 183 -8.53 2.44 19.80
CA VAL A 183 -8.88 2.71 18.40
C VAL A 183 -7.80 2.15 17.47
N LEU A 184 -6.51 2.29 17.79
CA LEU A 184 -5.43 1.76 16.96
C LEU A 184 -5.33 0.23 16.99
N ILE A 185 -5.52 -0.40 18.15
CA ILE A 185 -5.33 -1.84 18.32
C ILE A 185 -6.57 -2.63 17.90
N ILE A 186 -7.77 -2.09 18.13
CA ILE A 186 -9.04 -2.80 17.88
C ILE A 186 -9.80 -2.13 16.74
N GLY A 187 -9.96 -0.81 16.79
CA GLY A 187 -10.72 -0.07 15.78
C GLY A 187 -10.11 -0.18 14.39
N LEU A 188 -8.81 0.09 14.25
CA LEU A 188 -8.10 0.16 12.98
C LEU A 188 -8.12 -1.19 12.24
N PRO A 189 -7.87 -2.36 12.86
CA PRO A 189 -8.03 -3.66 12.19
C PRO A 189 -9.44 -3.92 11.70
N ILE A 190 -10.46 -3.58 12.50
CA ILE A 190 -11.87 -3.77 12.12
C ILE A 190 -12.21 -2.88 10.93
N LEU A 191 -11.85 -1.60 10.98
CA LEU A 191 -12.08 -0.67 9.88
C LEU A 191 -11.33 -1.11 8.62
N MET A 192 -10.06 -1.52 8.75
CA MET A 192 -9.27 -2.02 7.62
C MET A 192 -9.85 -3.31 7.03
N PHE A 193 -10.41 -4.19 7.87
CA PHE A 193 -11.11 -5.38 7.38
C PHE A 193 -12.36 -5.01 6.59
N VAL A 194 -13.23 -4.16 7.14
CA VAL A 194 -14.52 -3.80 6.52
C VAL A 194 -14.31 -2.98 5.26
N PHE A 195 -13.56 -1.88 5.34
CA PHE A 195 -13.29 -1.04 4.17
C PHE A 195 -12.40 -1.75 3.16
N GLY A 196 -11.40 -2.51 3.61
CA GLY A 196 -10.58 -3.34 2.72
C GLY A 196 -11.40 -4.39 1.99
N PHE A 197 -12.38 -5.02 2.65
CA PHE A 197 -13.28 -5.96 2.00
C PHE A 197 -14.12 -5.27 0.91
N ILE A 198 -14.74 -4.13 1.24
CA ILE A 198 -15.56 -3.37 0.29
C ILE A 198 -14.71 -2.91 -0.90
N TRP A 199 -13.52 -2.37 -0.65
CA TRP A 199 -12.65 -1.84 -1.69
C TRP A 199 -12.13 -2.93 -2.64
N ASN A 200 -11.68 -4.07 -2.09
CA ASN A 200 -11.27 -5.22 -2.90
C ASN A 200 -12.47 -5.86 -3.63
N ALA A 201 -13.67 -5.82 -3.06
CA ALA A 201 -14.87 -6.32 -3.72
C ALA A 201 -15.24 -5.44 -4.91
N LEU A 202 -15.19 -4.12 -4.76
CA LEU A 202 -15.39 -3.17 -5.86
C LEU A 202 -14.34 -3.36 -6.95
N PHE A 203 -13.07 -3.56 -6.58
CA PHE A 203 -12.01 -3.89 -7.54
C PHE A 203 -12.39 -5.11 -8.39
N ALA A 204 -12.75 -6.23 -7.75
CA ALA A 204 -13.12 -7.46 -8.45
C ALA A 204 -14.40 -7.29 -9.28
N LEU A 205 -15.40 -6.56 -8.78
CA LEU A 205 -16.64 -6.28 -9.51
C LEU A 205 -16.38 -5.44 -10.77
N PHE A 206 -15.65 -4.34 -10.66
CA PHE A 206 -15.30 -3.50 -11.80
C PHE A 206 -14.45 -4.26 -12.81
N TYR A 207 -13.49 -5.05 -12.32
CA TYR A 207 -12.72 -5.93 -13.17
C TYR A 207 -13.64 -6.85 -13.99
N ASN A 208 -14.47 -7.65 -13.31
CA ASN A 208 -15.30 -8.68 -13.90
C ASN A 208 -16.38 -8.16 -14.87
N TYR A 209 -16.99 -7.00 -14.56
CA TYR A 209 -18.17 -6.54 -15.28
C TYR A 209 -17.90 -5.46 -16.32
N ILE A 210 -16.87 -4.63 -16.10
CA ILE A 210 -16.58 -3.46 -16.93
C ILE A 210 -15.26 -3.66 -17.67
N VAL A 211 -14.19 -3.92 -16.94
CA VAL A 211 -12.83 -3.88 -17.50
C VAL A 211 -12.58 -5.04 -18.45
N THR A 212 -13.02 -6.26 -18.12
CA THR A 212 -12.86 -7.47 -18.97
C THR A 212 -13.44 -7.31 -20.39
N ARG A 213 -14.35 -6.35 -20.60
CA ARG A 213 -14.90 -6.01 -21.94
C ARG A 213 -13.94 -5.19 -22.80
N VAL A 214 -12.94 -4.56 -22.20
CA VAL A 214 -11.99 -3.63 -22.83
C VAL A 214 -10.57 -4.16 -22.77
N ALA A 215 -10.14 -4.64 -21.61
CA ALA A 215 -8.81 -5.18 -21.37
C ALA A 215 -8.88 -6.26 -20.29
N LYS A 216 -8.12 -7.34 -20.47
CA LYS A 216 -7.99 -8.40 -19.46
C LYS A 216 -6.57 -8.42 -18.92
N ILE A 217 -6.44 -8.67 -17.62
CA ILE A 217 -5.16 -9.00 -17.02
C ILE A 217 -4.65 -10.27 -17.69
N GLN A 218 -3.41 -10.25 -18.16
CA GLN A 218 -2.78 -11.42 -18.76
C GLN A 218 -1.59 -11.85 -17.90
N LEU A 219 -1.52 -13.15 -17.61
CA LEU A 219 -0.48 -13.75 -16.79
C LEU A 219 -0.03 -15.06 -17.44
N ASP A 220 1.22 -15.10 -17.90
CA ASP A 220 1.75 -16.28 -18.55
C ASP A 220 2.35 -17.24 -17.52
N PHE A 221 1.59 -18.26 -17.16
CA PHE A 221 2.04 -19.30 -16.25
C PHE A 221 2.74 -20.45 -16.99
N GLY A 222 3.89 -20.87 -16.50
CA GLY A 222 4.56 -22.11 -16.90
C GLY A 222 4.47 -23.16 -15.80
N GLN A 223 4.02 -24.37 -16.12
CA GLN A 223 4.04 -25.47 -15.16
C GLN A 223 5.48 -25.96 -14.96
N ILE A 224 5.93 -26.06 -13.70
CA ILE A 224 7.24 -26.63 -13.34
C ILE A 224 7.06 -28.11 -13.02
N THR A 225 6.20 -28.43 -12.05
CA THR A 225 5.95 -29.81 -11.59
C THR A 225 4.63 -29.88 -10.83
N GLY A 226 3.72 -30.77 -11.24
CA GLY A 226 2.41 -30.94 -10.59
C GLY A 226 1.65 -29.61 -10.54
N SER A 227 1.23 -29.20 -9.35
CA SER A 227 0.52 -27.93 -9.12
C SER A 227 1.45 -26.71 -8.96
N LEU A 228 2.78 -26.89 -8.96
CA LEU A 228 3.74 -25.79 -8.91
C LEU A 228 3.93 -25.14 -10.30
N HIS A 229 3.55 -23.87 -10.40
CA HIS A 229 3.67 -23.03 -11.58
C HIS A 229 4.61 -21.85 -11.33
N GLU A 230 5.28 -21.38 -12.36
CA GLU A 230 5.97 -20.10 -12.39
C GLU A 230 5.21 -19.06 -13.20
N LEU A 231 5.24 -17.81 -12.77
CA LEU A 231 4.83 -16.68 -13.59
C LEU A 231 6.00 -16.32 -14.52
N LYS A 232 5.96 -16.75 -15.77
CA LYS A 232 7.06 -16.56 -16.73
C LYS A 232 7.13 -15.13 -17.24
N HIS A 233 5.97 -14.59 -17.58
CA HIS A 233 5.86 -13.31 -18.24
C HIS A 233 4.56 -12.61 -17.86
N ILE A 234 4.60 -11.29 -17.78
CA ILE A 234 3.44 -10.42 -17.58
C ILE A 234 3.34 -9.53 -18.83
N PRO A 235 2.41 -9.79 -19.75
CA PRO A 235 2.14 -8.89 -20.86
C PRO A 235 1.85 -7.47 -20.33
N VAL A 236 2.74 -6.54 -20.69
CA VAL A 236 2.82 -5.21 -20.09
C VAL A 236 1.54 -4.40 -20.37
N LEU A 237 1.21 -4.25 -21.66
CA LEU A 237 0.11 -3.37 -22.07
C LEU A 237 -1.28 -3.88 -21.62
N PRO A 238 -1.64 -5.16 -21.83
CA PRO A 238 -2.95 -5.67 -21.39
C PRO A 238 -3.14 -5.55 -19.87
N THR A 239 -2.11 -5.92 -19.10
CA THR A 239 -2.17 -5.90 -17.65
C THR A 239 -2.20 -4.47 -17.11
N ALA A 240 -1.34 -3.58 -17.61
CA ALA A 240 -1.32 -2.18 -17.19
C ALA A 240 -2.64 -1.47 -17.52
N LEU A 241 -3.19 -1.70 -18.71
CA LEU A 241 -4.47 -1.12 -19.11
C LEU A 241 -5.62 -1.64 -18.23
N ALA A 242 -5.68 -2.95 -17.99
CA ALA A 242 -6.73 -3.54 -17.16
C ALA A 242 -6.68 -2.99 -15.72
N ILE A 243 -5.50 -3.00 -15.08
CA ILE A 243 -5.34 -2.47 -13.73
C ILE A 243 -5.67 -0.97 -13.68
N ALA A 244 -5.15 -0.18 -14.63
CA ALA A 244 -5.43 1.25 -14.68
C ALA A 244 -6.93 1.54 -14.80
N LEU A 245 -7.66 0.83 -15.66
CA LEU A 245 -9.10 1.01 -15.83
C LEU A 245 -9.88 0.70 -14.55
N VAL A 246 -9.50 -0.34 -13.80
CA VAL A 246 -10.12 -0.62 -12.50
C VAL A 246 -9.89 0.55 -11.54
N PHE A 247 -8.66 1.05 -11.46
CA PHE A 247 -8.33 2.18 -10.58
C PHE A 247 -8.90 3.52 -11.05
N THR A 248 -9.18 3.69 -12.33
CA THR A 248 -9.99 4.81 -12.84
C THR A 248 -11.39 4.78 -12.25
N LEU A 249 -12.05 3.62 -12.28
CA LEU A 249 -13.41 3.44 -11.76
C LEU A 249 -13.46 3.62 -10.24
N LEU A 250 -12.45 3.11 -9.53
CA LEU A 250 -12.29 3.38 -8.10
C LEU A 250 -12.00 4.86 -7.82
N GLY A 251 -11.20 5.50 -8.68
CA GLY A 251 -10.89 6.93 -8.64
C GLY A 251 -12.09 7.84 -8.86
N LEU A 252 -13.10 7.39 -9.62
CA LEU A 252 -14.37 8.10 -9.72
C LEU A 252 -15.12 8.08 -8.38
N ILE A 253 -15.14 6.95 -7.68
CA ILE A 253 -15.77 6.86 -6.36
C ILE A 253 -15.02 7.72 -5.35
N SER A 254 -13.71 7.56 -5.24
CA SER A 254 -12.92 8.35 -4.28
C SER A 254 -12.96 9.84 -4.60
N GLY A 255 -12.92 10.22 -5.88
CA GLY A 255 -13.04 11.60 -6.32
C GLY A 255 -14.38 12.25 -5.95
N ILE A 256 -15.49 11.50 -6.01
CA ILE A 256 -16.80 11.99 -5.54
C ILE A 256 -16.81 12.17 -4.02
N LEU A 257 -16.23 11.23 -3.27
CA LEU A 257 -16.18 11.28 -1.80
C LEU A 257 -15.27 12.39 -1.29
N SER A 258 -14.17 12.65 -1.99
CA SER A 258 -13.17 13.67 -1.63
C SER A 258 -13.48 15.06 -2.19
N GLY A 259 -14.40 15.16 -3.15
CA GLY A 259 -14.66 16.37 -3.94
C GLY A 259 -13.61 16.64 -5.03
N ASN A 260 -12.65 15.75 -5.25
CA ASN A 260 -11.65 15.84 -6.31
C ASN A 260 -12.08 15.08 -7.56
N TYR A 261 -12.89 15.71 -8.41
CA TYR A 261 -13.38 15.09 -9.65
C TYR A 261 -12.29 14.72 -10.68
N GLY A 262 -11.04 15.20 -10.51
CA GLY A 262 -9.90 14.84 -11.35
C GLY A 262 -9.18 13.55 -10.95
N GLU A 263 -9.54 12.96 -9.82
CA GLU A 263 -8.81 11.83 -9.22
C GLU A 263 -8.77 10.59 -10.13
N PHE A 264 -9.81 10.34 -10.93
CA PHE A 264 -9.83 9.23 -11.88
C PHE A 264 -8.74 9.33 -12.96
N ILE A 265 -8.39 10.54 -13.39
CA ILE A 265 -7.33 10.78 -14.39
C ILE A 265 -5.98 10.48 -13.78
N THR A 266 -5.73 11.05 -12.58
CA THR A 266 -4.48 10.82 -11.85
C THR A 266 -4.29 9.34 -11.54
N ASN A 267 -5.35 8.64 -11.13
CA ASN A 267 -5.32 7.21 -10.88
C ASN A 267 -5.04 6.43 -12.17
N PHE A 268 -5.73 6.72 -13.28
CA PHE A 268 -5.44 6.06 -14.55
C PHE A 268 -3.96 6.16 -14.91
N ILE A 269 -3.41 7.37 -14.91
CA ILE A 269 -2.01 7.62 -15.31
C ILE A 269 -1.05 6.92 -14.34
N THR A 270 -1.26 7.09 -13.04
CA THR A 270 -0.38 6.55 -12.01
C THR A 270 -0.35 5.02 -12.06
N TYR A 271 -1.50 4.37 -12.03
CA TYR A 271 -1.58 2.91 -12.03
C TYR A 271 -1.22 2.30 -13.38
N PHE A 272 -1.45 3.00 -14.50
CA PHE A 272 -0.96 2.56 -15.81
C PHE A 272 0.57 2.54 -15.84
N ILE A 273 1.22 3.64 -15.48
CA ILE A 273 2.69 3.76 -15.51
C ILE A 273 3.30 2.79 -14.50
N GLU A 274 2.81 2.76 -13.26
CA GLU A 274 3.34 1.89 -12.21
C GLU A 274 3.23 0.42 -12.61
N THR A 275 2.05 -0.03 -13.04
CA THR A 275 1.85 -1.44 -13.45
C THR A 275 2.68 -1.79 -14.68
N ALA A 276 2.79 -0.86 -15.65
CA ALA A 276 3.62 -1.08 -16.83
C ALA A 276 5.10 -1.24 -16.44
N LEU A 277 5.62 -0.38 -15.56
CA LEU A 277 6.99 -0.48 -15.06
C LEU A 277 7.19 -1.77 -14.25
N ILE A 278 6.25 -2.15 -13.39
CA ILE A 278 6.31 -3.42 -12.64
C ILE A 278 6.40 -4.61 -13.61
N ALA A 279 5.56 -4.64 -14.65
CA ALA A 279 5.57 -5.72 -15.63
C ALA A 279 6.88 -5.74 -16.44
N ILE A 280 7.38 -4.59 -16.90
CA ILE A 280 8.66 -4.47 -17.62
C ILE A 280 9.81 -4.98 -16.74
N LEU A 281 9.89 -4.50 -15.49
CA LEU A 281 10.93 -4.89 -14.55
C LEU A 281 10.82 -6.36 -14.17
N TYR A 282 9.61 -6.88 -13.96
CA TYR A 282 9.38 -8.30 -13.73
C TYR A 282 9.93 -9.15 -14.87
N ASN A 283 9.55 -8.83 -16.11
CA ASN A 283 9.96 -9.56 -17.30
C ASN A 283 11.48 -9.49 -17.53
N TYR A 284 12.11 -8.38 -17.18
CA TYR A 284 13.57 -8.22 -17.24
C TYR A 284 14.30 -9.00 -16.13
N LEU A 285 13.74 -9.06 -14.93
CA LEU A 285 14.35 -9.66 -13.75
C LEU A 285 14.10 -11.17 -13.65
N ALA A 286 12.94 -11.67 -14.09
CA ALA A 286 12.57 -13.08 -13.97
C ALA A 286 13.65 -14.04 -14.54
N PRO A 287 14.25 -13.78 -15.72
CA PRO A 287 15.35 -14.60 -16.23
C PRO A 287 16.66 -14.51 -15.42
N LYS A 288 16.85 -13.47 -14.62
CA LYS A 288 18.12 -13.15 -13.91
C LYS A 288 18.13 -13.60 -12.46
N ILE A 289 17.04 -13.36 -11.75
CA ILE A 289 16.92 -13.64 -10.30
C ILE A 289 15.88 -14.74 -10.00
N GLY A 290 15.28 -15.32 -11.04
CA GLY A 290 14.25 -16.34 -10.95
C GLY A 290 12.83 -15.76 -10.90
N SER A 291 11.87 -16.52 -11.43
CA SER A 291 10.45 -16.21 -11.51
C SER A 291 9.73 -16.38 -10.16
N ILE A 292 8.57 -15.72 -10.01
CA ILE A 292 7.64 -15.99 -8.91
C ILE A 292 7.05 -17.38 -9.11
N LYS A 293 7.00 -18.17 -8.02
CA LYS A 293 6.47 -19.53 -8.01
C LYS A 293 5.23 -19.63 -7.13
N LEU A 294 4.15 -20.15 -7.71
CA LEU A 294 2.84 -20.30 -7.10
C LEU A 294 2.41 -21.76 -7.16
N ASN A 295 1.74 -22.24 -6.13
CA ASN A 295 1.00 -23.49 -6.22
C ASN A 295 -0.42 -23.17 -6.73
N LEU A 296 -0.75 -23.60 -7.93
CA LEU A 296 -2.04 -23.39 -8.59
C LEU A 296 -2.76 -24.74 -8.73
N GLU A 297 -3.91 -24.87 -8.08
CA GLU A 297 -4.77 -26.07 -8.06
C GLU A 297 -6.21 -25.75 -8.46
#